data_AF-A0AAQ0LRG5-F1
#
_entry.id   AF-A0AAQ0LRG5-F1
#
_cell.length_a   1.000
_cell.length_b   1.000
_cell.length_c   1.000
_cell.angle_alpha   90.00
_cell.angle_beta   90.00
_cell.angle_gamma   90.00
#
_symmetry.space_group_name_H-M   'P 1'
#
loop_
_entity.id
_entity.type
_entity.pdbx_description
1 polymer ?
#
loop_
_entity_poly.entity_id
_entity_poly.type
_entity_poly.pdbx_seq_one_letter_code
_entity_poly.pdbx_strand_id
1 'polypeptide(L)'
;MMENKINLCTNEILTKIPSTAKLVFYKIAIEDANFEITPEWIEWAAELAQTQYKTPHIIELSHKTDMDDQIYLRGLTNVIFDEFNIDLNDIPTICKCYGIYLIRQGFAENKDVYEILTQLANLFIVTNYYVFYDFYTLHLAYTELKKEGEQNYWDGLDFKNKEEYIRKYLEQWIKNPSSQLYNKWNKKSKFRKTAEIYLFNQYTYWLYIILIFALVLIFYWGIYKLSSNNIMTTITILAFTTSAIIKIIFEIVKVINKRKNQ
;
A
#
# COMPACT_ATOMS: atom_id res chain seq x y z
N MET A 1 18.80 -28.82 -2.32
CA MET A 1 17.87 -28.47 -3.40
C MET A 1 16.58 -29.24 -3.13
N MET A 2 15.58 -28.58 -2.56
CA MET A 2 14.25 -29.12 -2.36
C MET A 2 13.31 -27.94 -2.55
N GLU A 3 12.54 -28.00 -3.62
CA GLU A 3 11.62 -26.97 -4.06
C GLU A 3 10.65 -26.59 -2.94
N ASN A 4 10.65 -25.32 -2.56
CA ASN A 4 9.50 -24.70 -1.90
C ASN A 4 8.37 -24.64 -2.94
N LYS A 5 7.66 -25.76 -3.13
CA LYS A 5 6.31 -25.72 -3.69
C LYS A 5 5.46 -24.98 -2.67
N ILE A 6 5.12 -23.73 -3.02
CA ILE A 6 4.04 -23.00 -2.39
C ILE A 6 2.84 -23.95 -2.34
N ASN A 7 2.39 -24.29 -1.14
CA ASN A 7 1.28 -25.20 -0.91
C ASN A 7 0.01 -24.49 -1.41
N LEU A 8 -0.32 -24.71 -2.68
CA LEU A 8 -1.29 -23.92 -3.47
C LEU A 8 -2.76 -24.31 -3.22
N CYS A 9 -3.05 -25.26 -2.32
CA CYS A 9 -4.42 -25.73 -2.11
C CYS A 9 -5.39 -24.70 -1.51
N THR A 10 -4.91 -23.57 -0.98
CA THR A 10 -5.77 -22.53 -0.36
C THR A 10 -5.85 -21.24 -1.20
N ASN A 11 -4.99 -21.09 -2.23
CA ASN A 11 -4.81 -19.82 -2.96
C ASN A 11 -4.83 -19.99 -4.49
N GLU A 12 -5.08 -21.20 -5.00
CA GLU A 12 -5.11 -21.46 -6.44
C GLU A 12 -6.17 -20.60 -7.15
N ILE A 13 -7.36 -20.46 -6.54
CA ILE A 13 -8.47 -19.68 -7.09
C ILE A 13 -8.12 -18.19 -7.28
N LEU A 14 -7.40 -17.59 -6.31
CA LEU A 14 -6.93 -16.21 -6.38
C LEU A 14 -5.97 -15.97 -7.55
N THR A 15 -5.29 -17.01 -8.02
CA THR A 15 -4.35 -16.93 -9.14
C THR A 15 -4.95 -17.32 -10.49
N LYS A 16 -5.90 -18.26 -10.50
CA LYS A 16 -6.57 -18.77 -11.70
C LYS A 16 -7.72 -17.92 -12.16
N ILE A 17 -8.42 -17.28 -11.22
CA ILE A 17 -9.56 -16.39 -11.49
C ILE A 17 -9.21 -15.04 -10.85
N PRO A 18 -8.47 -14.18 -11.58
CA PRO A 18 -7.84 -12.99 -11.00
C PRO A 18 -8.82 -11.98 -10.39
N SER A 19 -10.06 -11.92 -10.88
CA SER A 19 -11.16 -11.13 -10.31
C SER A 19 -11.45 -11.50 -8.84
N THR A 20 -11.23 -12.77 -8.45
CA THR A 20 -11.35 -13.22 -7.06
C THR A 20 -10.41 -12.46 -6.13
N ALA A 21 -9.17 -12.20 -6.56
CA ALA A 21 -8.19 -11.47 -5.75
C ALA A 21 -8.60 -10.01 -5.53
N LYS A 22 -9.23 -9.38 -6.53
CA LYS A 22 -9.79 -8.02 -6.40
C LYS A 22 -10.89 -7.96 -5.35
N LEU A 23 -11.85 -8.88 -5.41
CA LEU A 23 -13.02 -8.86 -4.51
C LEU A 23 -12.65 -9.26 -3.08
N VAL A 24 -11.77 -10.25 -2.91
CA VAL A 24 -11.24 -10.60 -1.59
C VAL A 24 -10.45 -9.43 -1.00
N PHE A 25 -9.61 -8.76 -1.79
CA PHE A 25 -8.91 -7.56 -1.34
C PHE A 25 -9.87 -6.43 -0.94
N TYR A 26 -10.92 -6.18 -1.73
CA TYR A 26 -11.94 -5.18 -1.41
C TYR A 26 -12.64 -5.49 -0.08
N LYS A 27 -13.00 -6.76 0.16
CA LYS A 27 -13.61 -7.20 1.41
C LYS A 27 -12.69 -7.01 2.63
N ILE A 28 -11.38 -7.24 2.52
CA ILE A 28 -10.47 -7.01 3.66
C ILE A 28 -10.13 -5.52 3.86
N ALA A 29 -10.21 -4.71 2.80
CA ALA A 29 -9.89 -3.29 2.85
C ALA A 29 -11.01 -2.45 3.47
N ILE A 30 -12.26 -2.90 3.33
CA ILE A 30 -13.42 -2.34 4.00
C ILE A 30 -13.68 -3.20 5.23
N GLU A 31 -13.87 -2.60 6.41
CA GLU A 31 -14.23 -3.37 7.60
C GLU A 31 -15.42 -4.31 7.28
N ASP A 32 -15.29 -5.59 7.60
CA ASP A 32 -16.10 -6.72 7.12
C ASP A 32 -17.64 -6.51 7.19
N ALA A 33 -18.10 -5.64 8.11
CA ALA A 33 -19.51 -5.31 8.26
C ALA A 33 -20.05 -4.27 7.27
N ASN A 34 -19.22 -3.62 6.44
CA ASN A 34 -19.60 -2.45 5.65
C ASN A 34 -19.39 -2.58 4.13
N PHE A 35 -18.80 -3.67 3.64
CA PHE A 35 -18.56 -3.84 2.19
C PHE A 35 -19.87 -4.04 1.41
N GLU A 36 -20.01 -3.38 0.27
CA GLU A 36 -21.20 -3.48 -0.57
C GLU A 36 -20.99 -4.50 -1.70
N ILE A 37 -22.01 -5.30 -1.96
CA ILE A 37 -22.06 -6.18 -3.12
C ILE A 37 -22.54 -5.35 -4.31
N THR A 38 -21.62 -5.09 -5.22
CA THR A 38 -21.81 -4.35 -6.48
C THR A 38 -22.01 -5.30 -7.66
N PRO A 39 -22.36 -4.81 -8.87
CA PRO A 39 -22.52 -5.66 -10.06
C PRO A 39 -21.27 -6.49 -10.38
N GLU A 40 -20.08 -6.01 -10.04
CA GLU A 40 -18.82 -6.73 -10.27
C GLU A 40 -18.77 -8.08 -9.54
N TRP A 41 -19.48 -8.24 -8.41
CA TRP A 41 -19.57 -9.52 -7.70
C TRP A 41 -20.44 -10.53 -8.45
N ILE A 42 -21.48 -10.06 -9.13
CA ILE A 42 -22.35 -10.89 -9.96
C ILE A 42 -21.60 -11.33 -11.22
N GLU A 43 -20.85 -10.40 -11.83
CA GLU A 43 -19.96 -10.71 -12.97
C GLU A 43 -18.89 -11.73 -12.58
N TRP A 44 -18.27 -11.58 -11.41
CA TRP A 44 -17.33 -12.56 -10.86
C TRP A 44 -17.97 -13.94 -10.64
N ALA A 45 -19.18 -13.98 -10.08
CA ALA A 45 -19.90 -15.24 -9.90
C ALA A 45 -20.24 -15.89 -11.26
N ALA A 46 -20.58 -15.09 -12.28
CA ALA A 46 -20.81 -15.58 -13.63
C ALA A 46 -19.53 -16.13 -14.28
N GLU A 47 -18.38 -15.49 -14.07
CA GLU A 47 -17.07 -16.01 -14.48
C GLU A 47 -16.79 -17.36 -13.80
N LEU A 48 -16.95 -17.43 -12.48
CA LEU A 48 -16.76 -18.66 -11.71
C LEU A 48 -17.66 -19.81 -12.18
N ALA A 49 -18.92 -19.50 -12.50
CA ALA A 49 -19.89 -20.49 -12.98
C ALA A 49 -19.51 -21.14 -14.32
N GLN A 50 -18.62 -20.52 -15.10
CA GLN A 50 -18.09 -21.07 -16.36
C GLN A 50 -16.83 -21.94 -16.17
N THR A 51 -16.35 -22.07 -14.93
CA THR A 51 -15.15 -22.84 -14.61
C THR A 51 -15.47 -24.16 -13.90
N GLN A 52 -14.42 -24.93 -13.60
CA GLN A 52 -14.53 -26.14 -12.78
C GLN A 52 -14.91 -25.88 -11.31
N TYR A 53 -14.92 -24.62 -10.87
CA TYR A 53 -15.18 -24.21 -9.48
C TYR A 53 -16.65 -23.92 -9.18
N LYS A 54 -17.56 -24.23 -10.12
CA LYS A 54 -19.00 -23.99 -10.02
C LYS A 54 -19.64 -24.71 -8.82
N THR A 55 -20.34 -23.96 -7.97
CA THR A 55 -21.17 -24.46 -6.85
C THR A 55 -22.59 -23.90 -6.96
N PRO A 56 -23.59 -24.48 -6.26
CA PRO A 56 -24.95 -23.94 -6.25
C PRO A 56 -25.02 -22.46 -5.83
N HIS A 57 -24.23 -22.05 -4.82
CA HIS A 57 -24.20 -20.68 -4.33
C HIS A 57 -23.61 -19.70 -5.36
N ILE A 58 -22.59 -20.12 -6.12
CA ILE A 58 -22.03 -19.34 -7.23
C ILE A 58 -23.08 -19.15 -8.34
N ILE A 59 -23.78 -20.23 -8.70
CA ILE A 59 -24.86 -20.16 -9.70
C ILE A 59 -25.93 -19.20 -9.20
N GLU A 60 -26.33 -19.31 -7.95
CA GLU A 60 -27.35 -18.45 -7.35
C GLU A 60 -26.94 -16.97 -7.39
N LEU A 61 -25.70 -16.66 -7.00
CA LEU A 61 -25.18 -15.29 -7.05
C LEU A 61 -25.12 -14.75 -8.48
N SER A 62 -24.68 -15.57 -9.44
CA SER A 62 -24.55 -15.18 -10.86
C SER A 62 -25.88 -14.82 -11.53
N HIS A 63 -27.02 -15.28 -10.98
CA HIS A 63 -28.35 -15.01 -11.51
C HIS A 63 -29.07 -13.88 -10.76
N LYS A 64 -28.44 -13.25 -9.75
CA LYS A 64 -29.04 -12.10 -9.07
C LYS A 64 -29.08 -10.92 -10.03
N THR A 65 -30.23 -10.28 -10.10
CA THR A 65 -30.47 -9.08 -10.93
C THR A 65 -30.73 -7.83 -10.09
N ASP A 66 -31.03 -8.03 -8.81
CA ASP A 66 -31.30 -6.99 -7.83
C ASP A 66 -30.22 -7.02 -6.72
N MET A 67 -29.87 -5.84 -6.22
CA MET A 67 -28.83 -5.62 -5.22
C MET A 67 -29.38 -5.01 -3.92
N ASP A 68 -30.69 -4.87 -3.78
CA ASP A 68 -31.30 -4.24 -2.59
C ASP A 68 -31.07 -5.05 -1.31
N ASP A 69 -31.13 -6.39 -1.37
CA ASP A 69 -30.88 -7.26 -0.21
C ASP A 69 -29.38 -7.53 0.04
N GLN A 70 -28.68 -6.47 0.44
CA GLN A 70 -27.24 -6.52 0.74
C GLN A 70 -26.89 -7.51 1.87
N ILE A 71 -27.78 -7.75 2.83
CA ILE A 71 -27.52 -8.68 3.94
C ILE A 71 -27.42 -10.10 3.39
N TYR A 72 -28.41 -10.50 2.59
CA TYR A 72 -28.43 -11.82 1.96
C TYR A 72 -27.25 -11.99 0.99
N LEU A 73 -26.96 -10.99 0.15
CA LEU A 73 -25.87 -11.07 -0.83
C LEU A 73 -24.49 -11.22 -0.18
N ARG A 74 -24.26 -10.51 0.94
CA ARG A 74 -23.03 -10.70 1.74
C ARG A 74 -22.97 -12.09 2.36
N GLY A 75 -24.09 -12.60 2.87
CA GLY A 75 -24.20 -13.96 3.39
C GLY A 75 -23.82 -15.00 2.32
N LEU A 76 -24.39 -14.88 1.13
CA LEU A 76 -24.10 -15.76 -0.01
C LEU A 76 -22.63 -15.71 -0.43
N THR A 77 -22.06 -14.51 -0.48
CA THR A 77 -20.64 -14.29 -0.80
C THR A 77 -19.71 -14.93 0.22
N ASN A 78 -20.02 -14.79 1.52
CA ASN A 78 -19.23 -15.40 2.58
C ASN A 78 -19.24 -16.93 2.48
N VAL A 79 -20.40 -17.53 2.18
CA VAL A 79 -20.50 -18.97 1.95
C VAL A 79 -19.60 -19.41 0.78
N ILE A 80 -19.58 -18.65 -0.33
CA ILE A 80 -18.70 -18.96 -1.47
C ILE A 80 -17.21 -18.88 -1.07
N PHE A 81 -16.83 -17.91 -0.23
CA PHE A 81 -15.46 -17.81 0.27
C PHE A 81 -15.08 -18.97 1.20
N ASP A 82 -16.01 -19.40 2.05
CA ASP A 82 -15.83 -20.58 2.91
C ASP A 82 -15.71 -21.87 2.08
N GLU A 83 -16.50 -22.02 1.02
CA GLU A 83 -16.42 -23.15 0.07
C GLU A 83 -15.05 -23.23 -0.62
N PHE A 84 -14.46 -22.08 -0.93
CA PHE A 84 -13.11 -21.99 -1.48
C PHE A 84 -12.01 -22.05 -0.42
N ASN A 85 -12.38 -22.14 0.87
CA ASN A 85 -11.46 -22.14 2.00
C ASN A 85 -10.49 -20.95 1.96
N ILE A 86 -10.98 -19.76 1.57
CA ILE A 86 -10.16 -18.55 1.49
C ILE A 86 -9.91 -18.03 2.91
N ASP A 87 -8.65 -18.09 3.36
CA ASP A 87 -8.26 -17.50 4.63
C ASP A 87 -8.14 -15.97 4.47
N LEU A 88 -9.18 -15.25 4.90
CA LEU A 88 -9.21 -13.79 4.90
C LEU A 88 -8.12 -13.17 5.82
N ASN A 89 -7.50 -13.96 6.71
CA ASN A 89 -6.39 -13.51 7.55
C ASN A 89 -5.02 -13.66 6.87
N ASP A 90 -4.92 -14.37 5.73
CA ASP A 90 -3.71 -14.44 4.91
C ASP A 90 -3.54 -13.17 4.05
N ILE A 91 -3.51 -12.03 4.74
CA ILE A 91 -3.26 -10.71 4.16
C ILE A 91 -2.04 -10.72 3.24
N PRO A 92 -0.91 -11.39 3.59
CA PRO A 92 0.23 -11.48 2.69
C PRO A 92 -0.07 -12.06 1.31
N THR A 93 -0.79 -13.18 1.26
CA THR A 93 -1.10 -13.80 -0.03
C THR A 93 -2.14 -12.99 -0.80
N ILE A 94 -3.19 -12.50 -0.12
CA ILE A 94 -4.24 -11.69 -0.75
C ILE A 94 -3.64 -10.44 -1.40
N CYS A 95 -2.78 -9.70 -0.70
CA CYS A 95 -2.11 -8.53 -1.25
C CYS A 95 -1.25 -8.87 -2.47
N LYS A 96 -0.48 -9.97 -2.43
CA LYS A 96 0.33 -10.39 -3.58
C LYS A 96 -0.53 -10.72 -4.79
N CYS A 97 -1.58 -11.53 -4.61
CA CYS A 97 -2.49 -11.91 -5.67
C CYS A 97 -3.18 -10.67 -6.28
N TYR A 98 -3.60 -9.72 -5.44
CA TYR A 98 -4.21 -8.49 -5.92
C TYR A 98 -3.23 -7.58 -6.67
N GLY A 99 -1.99 -7.47 -6.19
CA GLY A 99 -0.93 -6.77 -6.93
C GLY A 99 -0.68 -7.39 -8.30
N ILE A 100 -0.65 -8.73 -8.39
CA ILE A 100 -0.51 -9.45 -9.67
C ILE A 100 -1.69 -9.15 -10.59
N TYR A 101 -2.92 -9.15 -10.05
CA TYR A 101 -4.13 -8.80 -10.78
C TYR A 101 -4.01 -7.40 -11.42
N LEU A 102 -3.65 -6.38 -10.64
CA LEU A 102 -3.52 -5.00 -11.16
C LEU A 102 -2.46 -4.89 -12.26
N ILE A 103 -1.34 -5.58 -12.12
CA ILE A 103 -0.28 -5.57 -13.14
C ILE A 103 -0.79 -6.21 -14.43
N ARG A 104 -1.38 -7.40 -14.34
CA ARG A 104 -1.90 -8.14 -15.50
C ARG A 104 -3.02 -7.37 -16.19
N GLN A 105 -3.95 -6.81 -15.44
CA GLN A 105 -5.02 -5.97 -15.96
C GLN A 105 -4.44 -4.76 -16.69
N GLY A 106 -3.48 -4.07 -16.07
CA GLY A 106 -2.84 -2.91 -16.69
C GLY A 106 -2.13 -3.25 -18.01
N PHE A 107 -1.46 -4.40 -18.09
CA PHE A 107 -0.88 -4.86 -19.34
C PHE A 107 -1.93 -5.24 -20.38
N ALA A 108 -3.01 -5.93 -20.01
CA ALA A 108 -4.09 -6.31 -20.92
C ALA A 108 -4.80 -5.08 -21.52
N GLU A 109 -4.96 -4.03 -20.73
CA GLU A 109 -5.57 -2.76 -21.14
C GLU A 109 -4.60 -1.81 -21.85
N ASN A 110 -3.35 -2.24 -22.09
CA ASN A 110 -2.28 -1.41 -22.66
C ASN A 110 -2.06 -0.09 -21.90
N LYS A 111 -2.24 -0.09 -20.57
CA LYS A 111 -1.97 1.07 -19.72
C LYS A 111 -0.49 1.45 -19.75
N ASP A 112 -0.24 2.75 -19.56
CA ASP A 112 1.12 3.26 -19.37
C ASP A 112 1.74 2.66 -18.10
N VAL A 113 3.03 2.31 -18.15
CA VAL A 113 3.71 1.67 -17.02
C VAL A 113 3.75 2.55 -15.77
N TYR A 114 3.76 3.87 -15.93
CA TYR A 114 3.66 4.80 -14.81
C TYR A 114 2.27 4.76 -14.17
N GLU A 115 1.21 4.57 -14.95
CA GLU A 115 -0.15 4.44 -14.43
C GLU A 115 -0.31 3.17 -13.58
N ILE A 116 0.16 2.02 -14.10
CA ILE A 116 0.18 0.75 -13.37
C ILE A 116 0.97 0.91 -12.06
N LEU A 117 2.16 1.51 -12.15
CA LEU A 117 3.03 1.75 -11.00
C LEU A 117 2.37 2.67 -9.96
N THR A 118 1.63 3.69 -10.39
CA THR A 118 0.91 4.61 -9.50
C THR A 118 -0.18 3.87 -8.72
N GLN A 119 -0.94 2.98 -9.37
CA GLN A 119 -1.96 2.18 -8.68
C GLN A 119 -1.34 1.28 -7.60
N LEU A 120 -0.22 0.62 -7.91
CA LEU A 120 0.51 -0.21 -6.95
C LEU A 120 1.13 0.59 -5.80
N ALA A 121 1.67 1.77 -6.09
CA ALA A 121 2.18 2.67 -5.05
C ALA A 121 1.06 3.14 -4.11
N ASN A 122 -0.13 3.41 -4.64
CA ASN A 122 -1.30 3.76 -3.82
C ASN A 122 -1.72 2.61 -2.90
N LEU A 123 -1.59 1.35 -3.34
CA LEU A 123 -1.82 0.21 -2.44
C LEU A 123 -0.90 0.24 -1.23
N PHE A 124 0.38 0.56 -1.40
CA PHE A 124 1.30 0.72 -0.28
C PHE A 124 0.84 1.82 0.67
N ILE A 125 0.38 2.96 0.15
CA ILE A 125 -0.08 4.10 0.96
C ILE A 125 -1.30 3.70 1.80
N VAL A 126 -2.28 3.04 1.19
CA VAL A 126 -3.55 2.68 1.84
C VAL A 126 -3.37 1.53 2.84
N THR A 127 -2.63 0.50 2.46
CA THR A 127 -2.52 -0.73 3.26
C THR A 127 -1.33 -0.73 4.21
N ASN A 128 -0.32 0.12 3.96
CA ASN A 128 1.01 0.04 4.57
C ASN A 128 1.66 -1.35 4.44
N TYR A 129 1.23 -2.13 3.43
CA TYR A 129 1.66 -3.50 3.28
C TYR A 129 2.98 -3.58 2.51
N TYR A 130 3.98 -4.15 3.17
CA TYR A 130 5.38 -4.02 2.78
C TYR A 130 5.72 -4.56 1.39
N VAL A 131 4.94 -5.51 0.85
CA VAL A 131 5.22 -6.10 -0.46
C VAL A 131 5.15 -5.06 -1.59
N PHE A 132 4.41 -3.97 -1.35
CA PHE A 132 4.24 -2.87 -2.30
C PHE A 132 5.24 -1.72 -2.13
N TYR A 133 6.15 -1.81 -1.15
CA TYR A 133 7.09 -0.72 -0.85
C TYR A 133 8.05 -0.42 -2.02
N ASP A 134 8.43 -1.45 -2.77
CA ASP A 134 9.26 -1.28 -3.96
C ASP A 134 8.54 -0.44 -5.02
N PHE A 135 7.24 -0.68 -5.25
CA PHE A 135 6.43 0.10 -6.19
C PHE A 135 6.29 1.54 -5.75
N TYR A 136 6.12 1.79 -4.46
CA TYR A 136 6.12 3.14 -3.92
C TYR A 136 7.44 3.87 -4.21
N THR A 137 8.57 3.21 -3.97
CA THR A 137 9.90 3.80 -4.19
C THR A 137 10.16 4.04 -5.69
N LEU A 138 9.81 3.08 -6.55
CA LEU A 138 9.87 3.22 -8.01
C LEU A 138 8.98 4.36 -8.52
N HIS A 139 7.78 4.53 -7.94
CA HIS A 139 6.87 5.60 -8.33
C HIS A 139 7.48 6.98 -8.04
N LEU A 140 8.11 7.15 -6.87
CA LEU A 140 8.84 8.38 -6.53
C LEU A 140 10.00 8.62 -7.50
N ALA A 141 10.80 7.58 -7.77
CA ALA A 141 11.90 7.61 -8.73
C ALA A 141 11.45 8.09 -10.11
N TYR A 142 10.36 7.51 -10.62
CA TYR A 142 9.81 7.88 -11.92
C TYR A 142 9.26 9.31 -11.93
N THR A 143 8.62 9.72 -10.83
CA THR A 143 8.05 11.06 -10.69
C THR A 143 9.14 12.12 -10.68
N GLU A 144 10.24 11.92 -9.95
CA GLU A 144 11.39 12.82 -9.96
C GLU A 144 12.07 12.84 -11.33
N LEU A 145 12.30 11.70 -11.99
CA LEU A 145 12.82 11.67 -13.36
C LEU A 145 11.96 12.48 -14.34
N LYS A 146 10.63 12.46 -14.19
CA LYS A 146 9.72 13.26 -15.02
C LYS A 146 9.82 14.77 -14.75
N LYS A 147 10.05 15.17 -13.50
CA LYS A 147 10.03 16.58 -13.07
C LYS A 147 11.40 17.25 -13.16
N GLU A 148 12.44 16.54 -12.74
CA GLU A 148 13.79 17.07 -12.46
C GLU A 148 14.84 16.46 -13.40
N GLY A 149 14.53 15.35 -14.09
CA GLY A 149 15.45 14.67 -15.02
C GLY A 149 16.44 13.73 -14.34
N GLU A 150 16.54 13.77 -13.01
CA GLU A 150 17.36 12.90 -12.17
C GLU A 150 16.52 12.35 -10.98
N GLN A 151 17.00 11.29 -10.33
CA GLN A 151 16.34 10.68 -9.16
C GLN A 151 17.36 9.96 -8.26
N ASN A 152 17.05 9.81 -6.98
CA ASN A 152 17.94 9.17 -5.99
C ASN A 152 17.24 8.08 -5.15
N TYR A 153 16.17 7.50 -5.67
CA TYR A 153 15.35 6.50 -4.98
C TYR A 153 15.64 5.06 -5.42
N TRP A 154 16.06 4.87 -6.67
CA TRP A 154 16.15 3.55 -7.28
C TRP A 154 17.38 3.39 -8.17
N ASP A 155 18.33 2.58 -7.72
CA ASP A 155 19.58 2.35 -8.43
C ASP A 155 19.33 1.73 -9.83
N GLY A 156 19.94 2.30 -10.85
CA GLY A 156 19.85 1.82 -12.23
C GLY A 156 18.59 2.26 -13.00
N LEU A 157 17.69 3.03 -12.39
CA LEU A 157 16.60 3.69 -13.10
C LEU A 157 17.05 5.08 -13.59
N ASP A 158 16.95 5.32 -14.89
CA ASP A 158 17.29 6.59 -15.53
C ASP A 158 16.22 7.05 -16.53
N PHE A 159 16.35 8.29 -17.00
CA PHE A 159 15.35 8.86 -17.91
C PHE A 159 15.17 8.08 -19.22
N LYS A 160 16.22 7.40 -19.71
CA LYS A 160 16.22 6.68 -20.99
C LYS A 160 15.63 5.28 -20.84
N ASN A 161 15.87 4.62 -19.71
CA ASN A 161 15.49 3.22 -19.50
C ASN A 161 14.20 3.03 -18.68
N LYS A 162 13.64 4.11 -18.09
CA LYS A 162 12.59 4.03 -17.07
C LYS A 162 11.39 3.15 -17.42
N GLU A 163 10.88 3.22 -18.65
CA GLU A 163 9.69 2.47 -19.06
C GLU A 163 9.98 0.97 -19.20
N GLU A 164 11.06 0.63 -19.90
CA GLU A 164 11.48 -0.75 -20.11
C GLU A 164 11.91 -1.41 -18.78
N TYR A 165 12.62 -0.64 -17.94
CA TYR A 165 13.05 -1.10 -16.62
C TYR A 165 11.86 -1.46 -15.74
N ILE A 166 10.87 -0.56 -15.62
CA ILE A 166 9.68 -0.81 -14.80
C ILE A 166 8.88 -1.98 -15.37
N ARG A 167 8.69 -2.04 -16.70
CA ARG A 167 8.00 -3.17 -17.33
C ARG A 167 8.67 -4.50 -16.97
N LYS A 168 9.99 -4.61 -17.12
CA LYS A 168 10.77 -5.79 -16.74
C LYS A 168 10.63 -6.11 -15.25
N TYR A 169 10.68 -5.10 -14.39
CA TYR A 169 10.50 -5.28 -12.96
C TYR A 169 9.11 -5.85 -12.62
N LEU A 170 8.04 -5.29 -13.22
CA LEU A 170 6.66 -5.78 -13.04
C LEU A 170 6.52 -7.24 -13.52
N GLU A 171 7.05 -7.57 -14.70
CA GLU A 171 7.04 -8.95 -15.23
C GLU A 171 7.78 -9.94 -14.34
N GLN A 172 8.92 -9.53 -13.77
CA GLN A 172 9.66 -10.35 -12.80
C GLN A 172 8.89 -10.52 -11.49
N TRP A 173 8.26 -9.44 -11.01
CA TRP A 173 7.50 -9.46 -9.77
C TRP A 173 6.26 -10.37 -9.85
N ILE A 174 5.59 -10.44 -11.00
CA ILE A 174 4.49 -11.42 -11.23
C ILE A 174 4.97 -12.86 -10.97
N LYS A 175 6.21 -13.19 -11.38
CA LYS A 175 6.77 -14.54 -11.23
C LYS A 175 7.23 -14.81 -9.80
N ASN A 176 7.74 -13.80 -9.11
CA ASN A 176 8.22 -13.89 -7.74
C ASN A 176 7.83 -12.63 -6.93
N PRO A 177 6.61 -12.59 -6.38
CA PRO A 177 6.06 -11.41 -5.72
C PRO A 177 6.73 -11.19 -4.36
N SER A 178 7.86 -10.49 -4.41
CA SER A 178 8.71 -10.18 -3.26
C SER A 178 9.29 -8.77 -3.42
N SER A 179 9.43 -8.06 -2.31
CA SER A 179 10.08 -6.74 -2.29
C SER A 179 11.56 -6.91 -2.01
N GLN A 180 12.40 -6.31 -2.85
CA GLN A 180 13.85 -6.24 -2.71
C GLN A 180 14.25 -5.34 -1.55
N LEU A 181 13.46 -4.28 -1.28
CA LEU A 181 13.74 -3.31 -0.22
C LEU A 181 13.12 -3.70 1.13
N TYR A 182 12.33 -4.77 1.20
CA TYR A 182 11.61 -5.17 2.42
C TYR A 182 12.53 -5.37 3.62
N ASN A 183 13.62 -6.14 3.46
CA ASN A 183 14.54 -6.43 4.55
C ASN A 183 15.18 -5.14 5.12
N LYS A 184 15.40 -4.14 4.27
CA LYS A 184 15.91 -2.81 4.64
C LYS A 184 14.83 -1.96 5.30
N TRP A 185 13.58 -2.05 4.85
CA TRP A 185 12.44 -1.35 5.43
C TRP A 185 12.03 -1.92 6.79
N ASN A 186 12.00 -3.24 6.96
CA ASN A 186 11.52 -3.88 8.17
C ASN A 186 12.36 -3.51 9.41
N LYS A 187 13.68 -3.33 9.21
CA LYS A 187 14.63 -2.89 10.25
C LYS A 187 14.46 -1.43 10.70
N LYS A 188 13.61 -0.64 10.03
CA LYS A 188 13.37 0.78 10.39
C LYS A 188 12.44 0.87 11.60
N SER A 189 12.65 1.87 12.45
CA SER A 189 11.75 2.14 13.58
C SER A 189 10.34 2.52 13.10
N LYS A 190 9.33 2.28 13.93
CA LYS A 190 7.92 2.64 13.63
C LYS A 190 7.80 4.12 13.24
N PHE A 191 8.43 5.01 14.01
CA PHE A 191 8.50 6.44 13.71
C PHE A 191 9.07 6.73 12.32
N ARG A 192 10.16 6.05 11.94
CA ARG A 192 10.80 6.24 10.63
C ARG A 192 9.95 5.72 9.48
N LYS A 193 9.24 4.60 9.64
CA LYS A 193 8.29 4.08 8.64
C LYS A 193 7.16 5.09 8.41
N THR A 194 6.55 5.58 9.49
CA THR A 194 5.54 6.64 9.45
C THR A 194 6.09 7.90 8.79
N ALA A 195 7.23 8.40 9.24
CA ALA A 195 7.86 9.60 8.70
C ALA A 195 8.15 9.46 7.19
N GLU A 196 8.64 8.31 6.71
CA GLU A 196 8.85 8.10 5.27
C GLU A 196 7.53 8.16 4.49
N ILE A 197 6.48 7.45 4.90
CA ILE A 197 5.18 7.46 4.21
C ILE A 197 4.61 8.88 4.12
N TYR A 198 4.71 9.67 5.20
CA TYR A 198 4.15 11.02 5.27
C TYR A 198 5.07 12.11 4.68
N LEU A 199 6.40 11.99 4.79
CA LEU A 199 7.34 13.00 4.28
C LEU A 199 7.63 12.85 2.79
N PHE A 200 7.39 11.68 2.19
CA PHE A 200 7.58 11.48 0.75
C PHE A 200 6.38 11.92 -0.10
N ASN A 201 5.23 12.22 0.50
CA ASN A 201 4.13 12.91 -0.18
C ASN A 201 4.40 14.44 -0.16
N GLN A 202 4.61 15.05 -1.34
CA GLN A 202 5.07 16.45 -1.48
C GLN A 202 4.17 17.46 -0.73
N TYR A 203 2.86 17.22 -0.70
CA TYR A 203 1.89 18.06 0.01
C TYR A 203 1.93 17.85 1.52
N THR A 204 2.17 16.61 1.96
CA THR A 204 2.18 16.25 3.38
C THR A 204 3.49 16.66 4.05
N TYR A 205 4.59 16.74 3.31
CA TYR A 205 5.85 17.35 3.76
C TYR A 205 5.66 18.81 4.20
N TRP A 206 5.03 19.64 3.35
CA TRP A 206 4.72 21.03 3.68
C TRP A 206 3.75 21.14 4.86
N LEU A 207 2.73 20.28 4.89
CA LEU A 207 1.77 20.24 5.99
C LEU A 207 2.46 19.88 7.32
N TYR A 208 3.43 18.95 7.32
CA TYR A 208 4.19 18.58 8.50
C TYR A 208 5.17 19.67 8.95
N ILE A 209 5.79 20.39 8.01
CA ILE A 209 6.58 21.59 8.33
C ILE A 209 5.69 22.63 9.01
N ILE A 210 4.50 22.89 8.46
CA ILE A 210 3.51 23.81 9.03
C ILE A 210 3.08 23.33 10.42
N LEU A 211 2.85 22.03 10.61
CA LEU A 211 2.42 21.44 11.89
C LEU A 211 3.54 21.51 12.94
N ILE A 212 4.80 21.30 12.55
CA ILE A 212 5.98 21.52 13.41
C ILE A 212 6.05 23.00 13.79
N PHE A 213 5.89 23.91 12.83
CA PHE A 213 5.94 25.35 13.09
C PHE A 213 4.81 25.80 14.03
N ALA A 214 3.60 25.26 13.84
CA ALA A 214 2.44 25.49 14.71
C ALA A 214 2.67 24.92 16.12
N LEU A 215 3.24 23.72 16.25
CA LEU A 215 3.64 23.14 17.53
C LEU A 215 4.65 24.04 18.24
N VAL A 216 5.69 24.51 17.54
CA VAL A 216 6.69 25.44 18.11
C VAL A 216 6.03 26.72 18.59
N LEU A 217 5.08 27.29 17.84
CA LEU A 217 4.33 28.50 18.23
C LEU A 217 3.44 28.27 19.46
N ILE A 218 2.70 27.15 19.51
CA ILE A 218 1.84 26.78 20.64
C ILE A 218 2.68 26.55 21.91
N PHE A 219 3.82 25.88 21.78
CA PHE A 219 4.75 25.67 22.88
C PHE A 219 5.39 26.97 23.35
N TYR A 220 5.80 27.85 22.44
CA TYR A 220 6.32 29.18 22.77
C TYR A 220 5.28 30.02 23.53
N TRP A 221 4.02 29.98 23.10
CA TRP A 221 2.91 30.62 23.79
C TRP A 221 2.64 30.01 25.18
N GLY A 222 2.72 28.68 25.30
CA GLY A 222 2.61 27.97 26.58
C GLY A 222 3.72 28.37 27.57
N ILE A 223 4.97 28.48 27.10
CA ILE A 223 6.10 28.97 27.89
C ILE A 223 5.88 30.42 28.31
N TYR A 224 5.46 31.30 27.40
CA TYR A 224 5.13 32.69 27.72
C TYR A 224 4.10 32.77 28.86
N LYS A 225 3.05 31.95 28.80
CA LYS A 225 1.96 31.92 29.79
C LYS A 225 2.35 31.27 31.13
N LEU A 226 3.24 30.28 31.13
CA LEU A 226 3.75 29.59 32.32
C LEU A 226 4.95 30.30 32.98
N SER A 227 5.66 31.15 32.23
CA SER A 227 6.84 31.89 32.72
C SER A 227 6.52 32.95 33.77
N SER A 228 5.24 33.17 34.10
CA SER A 228 4.86 34.12 35.14
C SER A 228 5.35 33.72 36.54
N ASN A 229 5.67 32.44 36.81
CA ASN A 229 5.89 31.98 38.20
C ASN A 229 7.16 31.17 38.51
N ASN A 230 7.96 30.65 37.56
CA ASN A 230 9.26 30.02 37.91
C ASN A 230 10.22 29.82 36.72
N ILE A 231 11.41 30.44 36.79
CA ILE A 231 12.46 30.38 35.77
C ILE A 231 12.96 28.95 35.53
N MET A 232 13.04 28.12 36.58
CA MET A 232 13.60 26.78 36.46
C MET A 232 12.69 25.82 35.68
N THR A 233 11.37 26.00 35.79
CA THR A 233 10.38 25.26 35.01
C THR A 233 10.44 25.64 33.53
N THR A 234 10.60 26.93 33.24
CA THR A 234 10.80 27.45 31.87
C THR A 234 12.03 26.86 31.21
N ILE A 235 13.17 26.85 31.91
CA ILE A 235 14.44 26.29 31.40
C ILE A 235 14.31 24.78 31.12
N THR A 236 13.66 24.04 32.01
CA THR A 236 13.48 22.59 31.86
C THR A 236 12.61 22.25 30.65
N ILE A 237 11.49 22.95 30.46
CA ILE A 237 10.61 22.77 29.29
C ILE A 237 11.33 23.15 27.99
N LEU A 238 12.11 24.24 27.99
CA LEU A 238 12.93 24.63 26.83
C LEU A 238 13.96 23.55 26.49
N ALA A 239 14.67 23.00 27.48
CA ALA A 239 15.68 21.96 27.22
C ALA A 239 15.07 20.69 26.60
N PHE A 240 13.92 20.23 27.13
CA PHE A 240 13.22 19.05 26.58
C PHE A 240 12.66 19.30 25.18
N THR A 241 12.04 20.45 24.93
CA THR A 241 11.48 20.78 23.60
C THR A 241 12.58 20.96 22.57
N THR A 242 13.68 21.64 22.91
CA THR A 242 14.83 21.79 22.01
C THR A 242 15.44 20.44 21.67
N SER A 243 15.58 19.53 22.64
CA SER A 243 16.07 18.17 22.40
C SER A 243 15.14 17.37 21.48
N ALA A 244 13.82 17.47 21.67
CA ALA A 244 12.83 16.81 20.82
C ALA A 244 12.85 17.35 19.38
N ILE A 245 12.91 18.67 19.22
CA ILE A 245 13.01 19.34 17.90
C ILE A 245 14.31 18.94 17.20
N ILE A 246 15.44 18.96 17.90
CA ILE A 246 16.74 18.53 17.34
C ILE A 246 16.68 17.08 16.89
N LYS A 247 16.06 16.17 17.65
CA LYS A 247 15.88 14.76 17.23
C LYS A 247 15.02 14.64 15.98
N ILE A 248 13.93 15.41 15.88
CA ILE A 248 13.05 15.41 14.70
C ILE A 248 13.80 15.95 13.49
N ILE A 249 14.49 17.09 13.61
CA ILE A 249 15.31 17.68 12.55
C ILE A 249 16.41 16.71 12.13
N PHE A 250 17.10 16.08 13.07
CA PHE A 250 18.16 15.13 12.77
C PHE A 250 17.65 13.92 11.97
N GLU A 251 16.49 13.36 12.33
CA GLU A 251 15.89 12.26 11.56
C GLU A 251 15.39 12.73 10.19
N ILE A 252 14.83 13.93 10.07
CA ILE A 252 14.46 14.53 8.77
C ILE A 252 15.70 14.71 7.88
N VAL A 253 16.78 15.32 8.41
CA VAL A 253 18.05 15.52 7.70
C VAL A 253 18.66 14.17 7.31
N LYS A 254 18.54 13.14 8.14
CA LYS A 254 19.03 11.78 7.84
C LYS A 254 18.22 11.11 6.74
N VAL A 255 16.91 11.38 6.63
CA VAL A 255 16.08 10.96 5.50
C VAL A 255 16.46 11.73 4.23
N ILE A 256 16.68 13.05 4.33
CA ILE A 256 17.05 13.91 3.19
C ILE A 256 18.46 13.60 2.66
N ASN A 257 19.48 13.50 3.52
CA ASN A 257 20.86 13.23 3.10
C ASN A 257 21.03 11.84 2.49
N LYS A 258 20.15 10.89 2.84
CA LYS A 258 20.12 9.59 2.18
C LYS A 258 19.67 9.68 0.72
N ARG A 259 18.93 10.73 0.32
CA ARG A 259 18.66 11.07 -1.08
C ARG A 259 19.87 11.59 -1.84
N LYS A 260 21.01 11.90 -1.20
CA LYS A 260 22.19 12.45 -1.91
C LYS A 260 23.34 11.45 -2.07
N ASN A 261 23.32 10.37 -1.29
CA ASN A 261 24.47 9.46 -1.14
C ASN A 261 24.11 7.98 -1.39
N GLN A 262 22.96 7.70 -2.01
CA GLN A 262 22.66 6.39 -2.62
C GLN A 262 22.54 6.61 -4.12
#